data_AF-A0A5P0JGJ9-F1
#
_entry.id   AF-A0A5P0JGJ9-F1
#
_cell.length_a   1.000
_cell.length_b   1.000
_cell.length_c   1.000
_cell.angle_alpha   90.00
_cell.angle_beta   90.00
_cell.angle_gamma   90.00
#
_symmetry.space_group_name_H-M   'P 1'
#
loop_
_entity.id
_entity.type
_entity.pdbx_description
1 polymer ?
#
loop_
_entity_poly.entity_id
_entity_poly.type
_entity_poly.pdbx_seq_one_letter_code
_entity_poly.pdbx_strand_id
1 'polypeptide(L)'
;KCSCCGQESNLRYTGFLKEKFTFTVNGLWPHPHSPCLVTVKKGEVEEKFLAFTTSAPSWTQISRVVVDKIIQNENGNRVAAVVNQFRNIAPQSPLELIMGGYRNNQASILERRHDVLMFNQGWQQYGNVINEIVTVGLGYKTALRKALYTFAEGFKNKDFKGAGVSVHETAERHFYRQSELLIPDVLANVNFSQADEVIADL
;
A
#
# COMPACT_ATOMS: atom_id res chain seq x y z
N LYS A 1 -21.00 -2.26 -28.10
CA LYS A 1 -20.44 -1.58 -26.91
C LYS A 1 -18.93 -1.82 -26.87
N CYS A 2 -18.14 -0.78 -26.65
CA CYS A 2 -16.69 -0.84 -26.46
C CYS A 2 -16.37 -1.67 -25.21
N SER A 3 -15.45 -2.63 -25.32
CA SER A 3 -15.03 -3.48 -24.20
C SER A 3 -14.21 -2.73 -23.14
N CYS A 4 -13.66 -1.55 -23.47
CA CYS A 4 -12.90 -0.72 -22.55
C CYS A 4 -13.78 0.29 -21.80
N CYS A 5 -14.71 0.98 -22.49
CA CYS A 5 -15.48 2.10 -21.91
C CYS A 5 -17.01 1.94 -21.97
N GLY A 6 -17.52 0.82 -22.48
CA GLY A 6 -18.98 0.52 -22.52
C GLY A 6 -19.80 1.29 -23.55
N GLN A 7 -19.25 2.35 -24.16
CA GLN A 7 -19.92 3.21 -25.15
C GLN A 7 -20.33 2.46 -26.42
N GLU A 8 -21.39 2.92 -27.10
CA GLU A 8 -21.74 2.39 -28.42
C GLU A 8 -20.68 2.78 -29.45
N SER A 9 -20.25 1.81 -30.27
CA SER A 9 -19.28 2.02 -31.33
C SER A 9 -19.70 1.22 -32.55
N ASN A 10 -19.72 1.90 -33.69
CA ASN A 10 -20.02 1.33 -35.01
C ASN A 10 -18.76 0.72 -35.66
N LEU A 11 -17.58 0.98 -35.09
CA LEU A 11 -16.28 0.46 -35.52
C LEU A 11 -15.74 -0.50 -34.45
N ARG A 12 -15.38 -1.71 -34.87
CA ARG A 12 -14.77 -2.73 -34.01
C ARG A 12 -13.54 -3.28 -34.71
N TYR A 13 -12.41 -3.28 -34.02
CA TYR A 13 -11.24 -4.03 -34.46
C TYR A 13 -11.46 -5.51 -34.13
N THR A 14 -11.39 -6.39 -35.13
CA THR A 14 -11.57 -7.85 -34.97
C THR A 14 -10.25 -8.58 -34.77
N GLY A 15 -9.13 -7.90 -34.94
CA GLY A 15 -7.79 -8.44 -34.73
C GLY A 15 -6.73 -7.38 -34.98
N PHE A 16 -5.49 -7.73 -34.64
CA PHE A 16 -4.30 -6.94 -34.95
C PHE A 16 -3.39 -7.79 -35.85
N LEU A 17 -2.85 -7.19 -36.90
CA LEU A 17 -1.79 -7.81 -37.70
C LEU A 17 -0.53 -7.85 -36.83
N LYS A 18 -0.35 -8.93 -36.08
CA LYS A 18 0.83 -9.13 -35.23
C LYS A 18 1.92 -9.83 -36.04
N GLU A 19 2.93 -9.08 -36.43
CA GLU A 19 4.16 -9.65 -36.97
C GLU A 19 4.89 -10.46 -35.88
N LYS A 20 5.48 -11.60 -36.25
CA LYS A 20 6.33 -12.36 -35.33
C LYS A 20 7.63 -11.60 -35.13
N PHE A 21 7.76 -10.90 -33.99
CA PHE A 21 9.01 -10.30 -33.57
C PHE A 21 9.52 -10.99 -32.30
N THR A 22 10.81 -11.33 -32.29
CA THR A 22 11.51 -11.86 -31.12
C THR A 22 12.17 -10.70 -30.40
N PHE A 23 11.88 -10.54 -29.12
CA PHE A 23 12.49 -9.51 -28.28
C PHE A 23 12.81 -10.11 -26.91
N THR A 24 13.86 -9.58 -26.29
CA THR A 24 14.20 -9.86 -24.90
C THR A 24 13.91 -8.60 -24.10
N VAL A 25 13.09 -8.72 -23.07
CA VAL A 25 12.89 -7.64 -22.10
C VAL A 25 13.95 -7.82 -21.04
N ASN A 26 14.88 -6.87 -20.95
CA ASN A 26 15.80 -6.77 -19.84
C ASN A 26 15.14 -5.97 -18.72
N GLY A 27 15.11 -6.53 -17.51
CA GLY A 27 14.51 -5.87 -16.34
C GLY A 27 13.04 -6.24 -16.10
N LEU A 28 12.38 -5.45 -15.25
CA LEU A 28 11.02 -5.72 -14.81
C LEU A 28 10.01 -5.27 -15.88
N TRP A 29 9.22 -6.20 -16.42
CA TRP A 29 8.13 -5.86 -17.32
C TRP A 29 7.06 -5.06 -16.57
N PRO A 30 6.66 -3.85 -17.02
CA PRO A 30 5.69 -3.04 -16.30
C PRO A 30 4.32 -3.73 -16.25
N HIS A 31 3.79 -3.92 -15.03
CA HIS A 31 2.47 -4.50 -14.82
C HIS A 31 1.44 -3.40 -14.53
N PRO A 32 0.34 -3.29 -15.28
CA PRO A 32 -0.57 -2.14 -15.21
C PRO A 32 -1.28 -1.99 -13.85
N HIS A 33 -1.46 -3.10 -13.12
CA HIS A 33 -2.17 -3.13 -11.84
C HIS A 33 -1.25 -3.20 -10.62
N SER A 34 0.07 -3.34 -10.80
CA SER A 34 0.99 -3.53 -9.66
C SER A 34 1.86 -2.29 -9.46
N PRO A 35 1.84 -1.68 -8.26
CA PRO A 35 2.82 -0.67 -7.91
C PRO A 35 4.24 -1.24 -7.95
N CYS A 36 5.20 -0.43 -8.40
CA CYS A 36 6.61 -0.77 -8.44
C CYS A 36 7.33 -0.13 -7.25
N LEU A 37 8.22 -0.89 -6.61
CA LEU A 37 9.11 -0.45 -5.54
C LEU A 37 10.52 -0.38 -6.11
N VAL A 38 11.17 0.76 -5.90
CA VAL A 38 12.55 1.00 -6.28
C VAL A 38 13.38 0.95 -5.00
N THR A 39 14.37 0.07 -4.95
CA THR A 39 15.30 -0.02 -3.81
C THR A 39 16.72 0.20 -4.31
N VAL A 40 17.47 1.07 -3.64
CA VAL A 40 18.89 1.29 -3.95
C VAL A 40 19.72 0.53 -2.93
N LYS A 41 20.47 -0.47 -3.37
CA LYS A 41 21.38 -1.27 -2.53
C LYS A 41 22.78 -1.23 -3.12
N LYS A 42 23.75 -0.73 -2.35
CA LYS A 42 25.18 -0.67 -2.76
C LYS A 42 25.38 0.01 -4.14
N GLY A 43 24.54 0.99 -4.49
CA GLY A 43 24.60 1.69 -5.78
C GLY A 43 23.84 0.99 -6.92
N GLU A 44 23.30 -0.20 -6.71
CA GLU A 44 22.46 -0.90 -7.67
C GLU A 44 20.97 -0.60 -7.43
N VAL A 45 20.24 -0.37 -8.52
CA VAL A 45 18.80 -0.12 -8.49
C VAL A 45 18.07 -1.44 -8.71
N GLU A 46 17.33 -1.88 -7.70
CA GLU A 46 16.46 -3.06 -7.76
C GLU A 46 15.00 -2.61 -7.87
N GLU A 47 14.33 -3.01 -8.95
CA GLU A 47 12.89 -2.81 -9.14
C GLU A 47 12.12 -4.09 -8.85
N LYS A 48 11.06 -4.00 -8.05
CA LYS A 48 10.16 -5.13 -7.74
C LYS A 48 8.73 -4.67 -7.57
N PHE A 49 7.77 -5.57 -7.73
CA PHE A 49 6.38 -5.24 -7.40
C PHE A 49 6.14 -5.22 -5.90
N LEU A 50 5.20 -4.37 -5.49
CA LEU A 50 4.62 -4.42 -4.15
C LEU A 50 3.99 -5.80 -3.92
N ALA A 51 4.32 -6.43 -2.80
CA ALA A 51 3.81 -7.75 -2.41
C ALA A 51 3.51 -7.78 -0.91
N PHE A 52 2.53 -8.60 -0.52
CA PHE A 52 2.23 -8.85 0.89
C PHE A 52 3.27 -9.82 1.46
N THR A 53 4.17 -9.31 2.30
CA THR A 53 5.21 -10.13 2.95
C THR A 53 4.85 -10.53 4.39
N THR A 54 3.86 -9.84 4.98
CA THR A 54 3.40 -10.04 6.36
C THR A 54 1.89 -10.13 6.41
N SER A 55 1.33 -10.54 7.56
CA SER A 55 -0.10 -10.54 7.82
C SER A 55 -0.67 -9.15 8.19
N ALA A 56 0.15 -8.08 8.15
CA ALA A 56 -0.32 -6.73 8.46
C ALA A 56 -1.37 -6.25 7.44
N PRO A 57 -2.47 -5.58 7.84
CA PRO A 57 -3.57 -5.18 6.95
C PRO A 57 -3.13 -4.32 5.76
N SER A 58 -3.95 -4.26 4.71
CA SER A 58 -3.56 -3.58 3.45
C SER A 58 -3.37 -2.08 3.62
N TRP A 59 -4.05 -1.47 4.59
CA TRP A 59 -3.90 -0.04 4.85
C TRP A 59 -2.44 0.35 5.12
N THR A 60 -1.64 -0.56 5.67
CA THR A 60 -0.21 -0.34 5.93
C THR A 60 0.63 -0.12 4.68
N GLN A 61 0.11 -0.47 3.50
CA GLN A 61 0.77 -0.33 2.20
C GLN A 61 0.15 0.74 1.31
N ILE A 62 -0.95 1.40 1.75
CA ILE A 62 -1.72 2.32 0.91
C ILE A 62 -0.86 3.45 0.35
N SER A 63 0.03 4.04 1.16
CA SER A 63 0.91 5.12 0.70
C SER A 63 1.76 4.69 -0.50
N ARG A 64 2.15 3.41 -0.59
CA ARG A 64 2.91 2.85 -1.72
C ARG A 64 2.07 2.61 -2.97
N VAL A 65 0.74 2.60 -2.83
CA VAL A 65 -0.22 2.25 -3.88
C VAL A 65 -0.80 3.51 -4.53
N VAL A 66 -1.07 4.56 -3.74
CA VAL A 66 -1.74 5.77 -4.24
C VAL A 66 -0.86 7.03 -4.25
N VAL A 67 0.32 7.01 -3.62
CA VAL A 67 1.26 8.14 -3.58
C VAL A 67 2.55 7.77 -4.29
N ASP A 68 2.95 8.53 -5.31
CA ASP A 68 4.27 8.36 -5.92
C ASP A 68 5.35 8.93 -5.00
N LYS A 69 6.43 8.16 -4.79
CA LYS A 69 7.62 8.62 -4.07
C LYS A 69 8.83 8.29 -4.91
N ILE A 70 9.16 9.19 -5.83
CA ILE A 70 10.33 9.04 -6.70
C ILE A 70 11.39 10.02 -6.21
N ILE A 71 12.35 9.52 -5.42
CA ILE A 71 13.50 10.30 -4.96
C ILE A 71 14.74 9.74 -5.66
N GLN A 72 15.53 10.62 -6.27
CA GLN A 72 16.76 10.21 -6.95
C GLN A 72 17.71 9.52 -5.97
N ASN A 73 18.24 8.36 -6.35
CA ASN A 73 19.21 7.56 -5.58
C ASN A 73 18.71 7.09 -4.20
N GLU A 74 17.39 7.08 -3.98
CA GLU A 74 16.79 6.61 -2.73
C GLU A 74 15.71 5.56 -2.99
N ASN A 75 15.28 4.93 -1.90
CA ASN A 75 14.14 4.01 -1.95
C ASN A 75 12.86 4.79 -2.27
N GLY A 76 12.14 4.27 -3.26
CA GLY A 76 10.95 4.92 -3.78
C GLY A 76 9.87 3.93 -4.19
N ASN A 77 8.76 4.47 -4.66
CA ASN A 77 7.69 3.69 -5.24
C ASN A 77 7.00 4.48 -6.36
N ARG A 78 6.52 3.72 -7.34
CA ARG A 78 5.71 4.19 -8.46
C ARG A 78 4.35 3.51 -8.38
N VAL A 79 3.27 4.29 -8.43
CA VAL A 79 1.92 3.77 -8.39
C VAL A 79 1.62 2.92 -9.63
N ALA A 80 0.59 2.07 -9.54
CA ALA A 80 0.12 1.30 -10.68
C ALA A 80 -0.37 2.23 -11.81
N ALA A 81 -0.17 1.82 -13.07
CA ALA A 81 -0.55 2.64 -14.23
C ALA A 81 -2.04 3.00 -14.23
N VAL A 82 -2.90 2.06 -13.80
CA VAL A 82 -4.35 2.29 -13.70
C VAL A 82 -4.72 3.33 -12.64
N VAL A 83 -3.98 3.40 -11.53
CA VAL A 83 -4.19 4.43 -10.48
C VAL A 83 -3.82 5.80 -11.01
N ASN A 84 -2.68 5.90 -11.70
CA ASN A 84 -2.25 7.15 -12.32
C ASN A 84 -3.19 7.58 -13.46
N GLN A 85 -3.69 6.63 -14.26
CA GLN A 85 -4.70 6.93 -15.28
C GLN A 85 -5.98 7.46 -14.65
N PHE A 86 -6.49 6.81 -13.60
CA PHE A 86 -7.70 7.24 -12.90
C PHE A 86 -7.54 8.64 -12.31
N ARG A 87 -6.38 8.93 -11.68
CA ARG A 87 -6.01 10.26 -11.19
C ARG A 87 -6.16 11.35 -12.26
N ASN A 88 -5.81 11.05 -13.50
CA ASN A 88 -5.84 12.00 -14.62
C ASN A 88 -7.22 12.16 -15.26
N ILE A 89 -7.98 11.07 -15.42
CA ILE A 89 -9.30 11.12 -16.08
C ILE A 89 -10.43 11.57 -15.15
N ALA A 90 -10.24 11.41 -13.83
CA ALA A 90 -11.25 11.69 -12.81
C ALA A 90 -10.63 12.47 -11.62
N PRO A 91 -10.11 13.70 -11.86
CA PRO A 91 -9.31 14.44 -10.87
C PRO A 91 -10.09 14.94 -9.64
N GLN A 92 -11.42 14.92 -9.69
CA GLN A 92 -12.32 15.34 -8.61
C GLN A 92 -13.17 14.18 -8.06
N SER A 93 -12.92 12.96 -8.52
CA SER A 93 -13.69 11.80 -8.07
C SER A 93 -13.05 11.18 -6.83
N PRO A 94 -13.86 10.66 -5.89
CA PRO A 94 -13.36 9.71 -4.91
C PRO A 94 -12.79 8.49 -5.61
N LEU A 95 -11.91 7.76 -4.94
CA LEU A 95 -11.33 6.52 -5.44
C LEU A 95 -11.90 5.33 -4.68
N GLU A 96 -12.48 4.40 -5.45
CA GLU A 96 -12.81 3.05 -4.98
C GLU A 96 -11.72 2.11 -5.49
N LEU A 97 -10.91 1.57 -4.58
CA LEU A 97 -9.73 0.77 -4.91
C LEU A 97 -9.91 -0.65 -4.40
N ILE A 98 -9.87 -1.61 -5.32
CA ILE A 98 -9.74 -3.03 -4.98
C ILE A 98 -8.25 -3.36 -4.92
N MET A 99 -7.77 -3.76 -3.75
CA MET A 99 -6.40 -4.20 -3.54
C MET A 99 -6.38 -5.71 -3.28
N GLY A 100 -5.78 -6.45 -4.21
CA GLY A 100 -5.68 -7.91 -4.13
C GLY A 100 -4.24 -8.38 -4.20
N GLY A 101 -3.96 -9.52 -3.56
CA GLY A 101 -2.65 -10.15 -3.67
C GLY A 101 -2.49 -11.40 -2.82
N TYR A 102 -1.34 -12.06 -3.02
CA TYR A 102 -0.98 -13.26 -2.29
C TYR A 102 0.22 -12.99 -1.39
N ARG A 103 0.18 -13.59 -0.19
CA ARG A 103 1.38 -13.81 0.62
C ARG A 103 1.84 -15.24 0.35
N ASN A 104 3.01 -15.40 -0.23
CA ASN A 104 3.58 -16.70 -0.55
C ASN A 104 4.88 -16.97 0.21
N ASN A 105 5.18 -18.25 0.40
CA ASN A 105 6.51 -18.72 0.72
C ASN A 105 6.93 -19.68 -0.40
N GLN A 106 7.83 -19.22 -1.25
CA GLN A 106 8.19 -19.90 -2.50
C GLN A 106 6.93 -20.21 -3.34
N ALA A 107 6.65 -21.48 -3.62
CA ALA A 107 5.49 -21.93 -4.37
C ALA A 107 4.20 -22.07 -3.53
N SER A 108 4.28 -21.99 -2.20
CA SER A 108 3.09 -22.12 -1.33
C SER A 108 2.42 -20.78 -1.09
N ILE A 109 1.10 -20.73 -1.31
CA ILE A 109 0.25 -19.60 -0.95
C ILE A 109 -0.10 -19.72 0.53
N LEU A 110 0.38 -18.79 1.36
CA LEU A 110 0.06 -18.72 2.79
C LEU A 110 -1.27 -18.00 3.02
N GLU A 111 -1.50 -16.89 2.33
CA GLU A 111 -2.71 -16.07 2.47
C GLU A 111 -3.12 -15.47 1.12
N ARG A 112 -4.43 -15.31 0.93
CA ARG A 112 -5.03 -14.55 -0.17
C ARG A 112 -5.72 -13.34 0.43
N ARG A 113 -5.43 -12.15 -0.07
CA ARG A 113 -6.02 -10.91 0.43
C ARG A 113 -6.72 -10.17 -0.68
N HIS A 114 -7.92 -9.67 -0.37
CA HIS A 114 -8.72 -8.83 -1.26
C HIS A 114 -9.47 -7.84 -0.38
N ASP A 115 -9.07 -6.58 -0.46
CA ASP A 115 -9.68 -5.49 0.31
C ASP A 115 -10.27 -4.45 -0.64
N VAL A 116 -11.36 -3.85 -0.21
CA VAL A 116 -11.95 -2.67 -0.87
C VAL A 116 -11.64 -1.47 0.02
N LEU A 117 -11.01 -0.46 -0.58
CA LEU A 117 -10.60 0.76 0.09
C LEU A 117 -11.24 1.95 -0.62
N MET A 118 -11.72 2.89 0.17
CA MET A 118 -12.36 4.10 -0.31
C MET A 118 -11.51 5.29 0.08
N PHE A 119 -11.34 6.24 -0.85
CA PHE A 119 -10.65 7.49 -0.60
C PHE A 119 -11.58 8.63 -1.01
N ASN A 120 -11.79 9.57 -0.11
CA ASN A 120 -12.63 10.73 -0.38
C ASN A 120 -12.06 11.61 -1.52
N GLN A 121 -12.90 12.51 -2.04
CA GLN A 121 -12.47 13.51 -3.01
C GLN A 121 -11.25 14.31 -2.49
N GLY A 122 -10.25 14.49 -3.35
CA GLY A 122 -9.03 15.24 -3.03
C GLY A 122 -7.78 14.36 -2.85
N TRP A 123 -7.94 13.03 -2.72
CA TRP A 123 -6.83 12.08 -2.54
C TRP A 123 -5.69 12.25 -3.57
N GLN A 124 -6.01 12.72 -4.79
CA GLN A 124 -5.06 12.97 -5.88
C GLN A 124 -4.01 14.04 -5.53
N GLN A 125 -4.40 15.06 -4.76
CA GLN A 125 -3.58 16.24 -4.44
C GLN A 125 -2.92 16.12 -3.07
N TYR A 126 -3.55 15.41 -2.14
CA TYR A 126 -3.14 15.33 -0.75
C TYR A 126 -2.48 13.98 -0.41
N GLY A 127 -1.59 13.51 -1.29
CA GLY A 127 -0.83 12.28 -1.06
C GLY A 127 0.04 12.31 0.21
N ASN A 128 0.47 13.50 0.63
CA ASN A 128 1.16 13.71 1.91
C ASN A 128 0.27 13.35 3.11
N VAL A 129 -1.01 13.74 3.10
CA VAL A 129 -1.99 13.43 4.16
C VAL A 129 -2.21 11.93 4.25
N ILE A 130 -2.36 11.25 3.11
CA ILE A 130 -2.50 9.78 3.08
C ILE A 130 -1.25 9.10 3.67
N ASN A 131 -0.06 9.60 3.32
CA ASN A 131 1.18 9.09 3.88
C ASN A 131 1.29 9.35 5.40
N GLU A 132 0.81 10.49 5.87
CA GLU A 132 0.80 10.86 7.28
C GLU A 132 -0.14 9.97 8.09
N ILE A 133 -1.39 9.79 7.67
CA ILE A 133 -2.36 8.88 8.31
C ILE A 133 -1.76 7.47 8.50
N VAL A 134 -1.16 6.92 7.43
CA VAL A 134 -0.51 5.60 7.49
C VAL A 134 0.71 5.62 8.42
N THR A 135 1.49 6.69 8.41
CA THR A 135 2.69 6.83 9.25
C THR A 135 2.32 6.93 10.72
N VAL A 136 1.29 7.71 11.08
CA VAL A 136 0.76 7.86 12.44
C VAL A 136 0.26 6.51 12.95
N GLY A 137 -0.58 5.81 12.17
CA GLY A 137 -1.08 4.48 12.55
C GLY A 137 0.05 3.46 12.77
N LEU A 138 1.05 3.43 11.88
CA LEU A 138 2.23 2.56 12.06
C LEU A 138 3.11 3.00 13.23
N GLY A 139 3.12 4.30 13.55
CA GLY A 139 3.79 4.91 14.68
C GLY A 139 3.25 4.39 16.01
N TYR A 140 1.92 4.50 16.21
CA TYR A 140 1.25 3.98 17.41
C TYR A 140 1.50 2.49 17.61
N LYS A 141 1.31 1.68 16.56
CA LYS A 141 1.63 0.26 16.57
C LYS A 141 3.05 0.00 17.04
N THR A 142 4.01 0.75 16.50
CA THR A 142 5.43 0.58 16.81
C THR A 142 5.74 0.97 18.25
N ALA A 143 5.16 2.05 18.75
CA ALA A 143 5.31 2.49 20.14
C ALA A 143 4.72 1.46 21.11
N LEU A 144 3.47 1.03 20.88
CA LEU A 144 2.78 0.01 21.67
C LEU A 144 3.57 -1.29 21.71
N ARG A 145 3.96 -1.81 20.54
CA ARG A 145 4.72 -3.06 20.43
C ARG A 145 6.07 -2.97 21.14
N LYS A 146 6.78 -1.84 21.03
CA LYS A 146 8.07 -1.63 21.72
C LYS A 146 7.90 -1.61 23.24
N ALA A 147 6.93 -0.87 23.76
CA ALA A 147 6.66 -0.82 25.19
C ALA A 147 6.37 -2.22 25.76
N LEU A 148 5.50 -2.98 25.09
CA LEU A 148 5.16 -4.34 25.50
C LEU A 148 6.29 -5.34 25.31
N TYR A 149 7.16 -5.14 24.32
CA TYR A 149 8.35 -5.95 24.13
C TYR A 149 9.34 -5.73 25.29
N THR A 150 9.57 -4.46 25.68
CA THR A 150 10.38 -4.13 26.84
C THR A 150 9.80 -4.69 28.14
N PHE A 151 8.48 -4.71 28.29
CA PHE A 151 7.83 -5.38 29.42
C PHE A 151 8.07 -6.91 29.41
N ALA A 152 7.96 -7.55 28.23
CA ALA A 152 8.14 -8.99 28.07
C ALA A 152 9.58 -9.44 28.35
N GLU A 153 10.57 -8.76 27.76
CA GLU A 153 11.98 -9.17 27.79
C GLU A 153 12.79 -8.51 28.91
N GLY A 154 12.35 -7.36 29.41
CA GLY A 154 13.12 -6.52 30.32
C GLY A 154 14.22 -5.73 29.61
N PHE A 155 15.15 -5.18 30.39
CA PHE A 155 16.29 -4.42 29.86
C PHE A 155 17.59 -5.21 30.01
N LYS A 156 18.26 -5.53 28.90
CA LYS A 156 19.54 -6.28 28.94
C LYS A 156 20.64 -5.61 29.78
N ASN A 157 20.57 -4.28 29.99
CA ASN A 157 21.59 -3.49 30.67
C ASN A 157 21.14 -2.97 32.05
N LYS A 158 20.00 -3.43 32.57
CA LYS A 158 19.54 -3.13 33.93
C LYS A 158 19.15 -4.45 34.57
N ASP A 159 19.26 -4.61 35.88
CA ASP A 159 18.82 -5.82 36.61
C ASP A 159 17.28 -5.98 36.62
N PHE A 160 16.60 -5.55 35.55
CA PHE A 160 15.17 -5.64 35.36
C PHE A 160 14.85 -6.81 34.43
N LYS A 161 14.48 -7.95 35.03
CA LYS A 161 13.96 -9.10 34.31
C LYS A 161 12.55 -8.79 33.82
N GLY A 162 12.27 -9.08 32.55
CA GLY A 162 10.94 -8.96 31.99
C GLY A 162 9.97 -10.01 32.53
N ALA A 163 8.69 -9.85 32.17
CA ALA A 163 7.64 -10.78 32.57
C ALA A 163 7.77 -12.18 31.94
N GLY A 164 8.58 -12.34 30.88
CA GLY A 164 8.78 -13.61 30.18
C GLY A 164 7.59 -14.06 29.33
N VAL A 165 6.61 -13.19 29.08
CA VAL A 165 5.42 -13.47 28.28
C VAL A 165 5.38 -12.55 27.06
N SER A 166 5.27 -13.12 25.86
CA SER A 166 5.27 -12.40 24.57
C SER A 166 3.97 -11.62 24.28
N VAL A 167 3.50 -10.82 25.24
CA VAL A 167 2.27 -10.01 25.13
C VAL A 167 2.29 -9.02 23.96
N HIS A 168 3.49 -8.63 23.52
CA HIS A 168 3.69 -7.71 22.39
C HIS A 168 3.20 -8.28 21.04
N GLU A 169 3.27 -9.59 20.82
CA GLU A 169 2.74 -10.22 19.60
C GLU A 169 1.21 -10.20 19.56
N THR A 170 0.59 -10.47 20.71
CA THR A 170 -0.88 -10.46 20.85
C THR A 170 -1.42 -9.04 20.69
N ALA A 171 -0.79 -8.07 21.33
CA ALA A 171 -1.16 -6.67 21.19
C ALA A 171 -1.00 -6.14 19.76
N GLU A 172 0.06 -6.52 19.05
CA GLU A 172 0.22 -6.14 17.63
C GLU A 172 -0.92 -6.68 16.76
N ARG A 173 -1.34 -7.93 16.98
CA ARG A 173 -2.51 -8.50 16.28
C ARG A 173 -3.80 -7.76 16.61
N HIS A 174 -4.03 -7.44 17.88
CA HIS A 174 -5.21 -6.66 18.30
C HIS A 174 -5.21 -5.25 17.71
N PHE A 175 -4.05 -4.58 17.72
CA PHE A 175 -3.89 -3.28 17.08
C PHE A 175 -4.27 -3.35 15.60
N TYR A 176 -3.71 -4.32 14.86
CA TYR A 176 -4.04 -4.45 13.45
C TYR A 176 -5.52 -4.72 13.22
N ARG A 177 -6.13 -5.62 13.99
CA ARG A 177 -7.58 -5.91 13.89
C ARG A 177 -8.45 -4.68 14.16
N GLN A 178 -8.08 -3.82 15.10
CA GLN A 178 -8.82 -2.59 15.40
C GLN A 178 -8.60 -1.52 14.32
N SER A 179 -7.34 -1.30 13.93
CA SER A 179 -6.98 -0.32 12.90
C SER A 179 -7.46 -0.68 11.49
N GLU A 180 -7.73 -1.96 11.22
CA GLU A 180 -8.20 -2.45 9.92
C GLU A 180 -9.56 -1.89 9.52
N LEU A 181 -10.40 -1.53 10.48
CA LEU A 181 -11.67 -0.84 10.21
C LEU A 181 -11.51 0.68 10.30
N LEU A 182 -10.74 1.16 11.27
CA LEU A 182 -10.58 2.59 11.56
C LEU A 182 -9.87 3.34 10.43
N ILE A 183 -8.71 2.87 9.97
CA ILE A 183 -7.89 3.61 9.00
C ILE A 183 -8.59 3.72 7.64
N PRO A 184 -9.20 2.65 7.08
CA PRO A 184 -9.99 2.79 5.86
C PRO A 184 -11.19 3.73 6.01
N ASP A 185 -11.88 3.72 7.15
CA ASP A 185 -12.99 4.63 7.43
C ASP A 185 -12.53 6.09 7.45
N VAL A 186 -11.39 6.36 8.09
CA VAL A 186 -10.76 7.69 8.06
C VAL A 186 -10.44 8.12 6.63
N LEU A 187 -9.82 7.26 5.82
CA LEU A 187 -9.49 7.58 4.42
C LEU A 187 -10.73 7.84 3.56
N ALA A 188 -11.84 7.15 3.86
CA ALA A 188 -13.10 7.28 3.14
C ALA A 188 -13.82 8.60 3.46
N ASN A 189 -13.67 9.12 4.68
CA ASN A 189 -14.45 10.26 5.18
C ASN A 189 -13.64 11.55 5.37
N VAL A 190 -12.32 11.49 5.39
CA VAL A 190 -11.46 12.68 5.62
C VAL A 190 -11.74 13.77 4.60
N ASN A 191 -11.87 15.01 5.06
CA ASN A 191 -11.71 16.16 4.20
C ASN A 191 -10.19 16.43 4.06
N PHE A 192 -9.62 16.00 2.95
CA PHE A 192 -8.17 16.10 2.74
C PHE A 192 -7.60 17.52 2.81
N SER A 193 -8.43 18.55 2.57
CA SER A 193 -8.01 19.96 2.67
C SER A 193 -7.97 20.48 4.12
N GLN A 194 -8.56 19.75 5.07
CA GLN A 194 -8.67 20.10 6.49
C GLN A 194 -8.38 18.87 7.37
N ALA A 195 -7.32 18.14 7.03
CA ALA A 195 -7.04 16.83 7.62
C ALA A 195 -6.41 16.90 9.02
N ASP A 196 -5.95 18.07 9.47
CA ASP A 196 -5.22 18.25 10.73
C ASP A 196 -6.03 17.76 11.95
N GLU A 197 -7.33 18.07 11.99
CA GLU A 197 -8.23 17.64 13.07
C GLU A 197 -8.36 16.11 13.09
N VAL A 198 -8.56 15.49 11.92
CA VAL A 198 -8.70 14.04 11.79
C VAL A 198 -7.40 13.32 12.17
N ILE A 199 -6.24 13.88 11.82
CA ILE A 199 -4.94 13.31 12.18
C ILE A 199 -4.69 13.42 13.68
N ALA A 200 -5.12 14.50 14.32
CA ALA A 200 -5.00 14.68 15.77
C ALA A 200 -5.89 13.71 16.57
N ASP A 201 -7.03 13.30 16.00
CA ASP A 201 -7.99 12.38 16.61
C ASP A 201 -7.67 10.88 16.39
N LEU A 202 -6.65 10.56 15.59
CA LEU A 202 -6.13 9.19 15.37
C LEU A 202 -5.27 8.69 16.53
#